data_AF-A0A0N8RZP8-F1
#
_entry.id   AF-A0A0N8RZP8-F1
#
_cell.length_a   1.000
_cell.length_b   1.000
_cell.length_c   1.000
_cell.angle_alpha   90.00
_cell.angle_beta   90.00
_cell.angle_gamma   90.00
#
_symmetry.space_group_name_H-M   'P 1'
#
loop_
_entity.id
_entity.type
_entity.pdbx_description
1 polymer ?
#
loop_
_entity_poly.entity_id
_entity_poly.type
_entity_poly.pdbx_seq_one_letter_code
_entity_poly.pdbx_strand_id
1 'polypeptide(L)'
;MVTVNTVAELKKNMEDDTARTVRLGANLSADSKVTINFGANKTLLGTDKGNTLHNIYLASGKTASNDIFQNLNFNHDSRYRENGDMQMFISSGNKYWIDQNTYTGTKDQDPKGLDKLLYVGGTADKVSLTNSKFQNNEYGVILGQPDDSAAAKAAYKGYPQMTIANNVFSNLDVRAPGLMRHGQFDVFNNSIDKFHLGFTATGDATILSQSNYFAKGVDVSNKASNSGVLDDYGDAHFKDIGSNVSFTQKSPLTAWSPSYNRDVKTAEEARAYNLTHAGAKTVA
;
A
#
# COMPACT_ATOMS: atom_id res chain seq x y z
N MET A 1 12.24 -6.44 23.19
CA MET A 1 11.21 -5.39 23.01
C MET A 1 11.77 -4.08 23.54
N VAL A 2 11.50 -2.96 22.87
CA VAL A 2 11.92 -1.61 23.26
C VAL A 2 10.77 -0.63 23.06
N THR A 3 10.67 0.39 23.90
CA THR A 3 9.72 1.51 23.74
C THR A 3 10.51 2.75 23.33
N VAL A 4 10.04 3.47 22.32
CA VAL A 4 10.68 4.69 21.81
C VAL A 4 9.74 5.88 21.95
N ASN A 5 10.28 7.00 22.42
CA ASN A 5 9.52 8.24 22.64
C ASN A 5 10.04 9.39 21.77
N THR A 6 11.11 9.17 21.01
CA THR A 6 11.70 10.17 20.13
C THR A 6 12.04 9.59 18.76
N VAL A 7 12.14 10.47 17.76
CA VAL A 7 12.58 10.11 16.40
C VAL A 7 13.99 9.48 16.42
N ALA A 8 14.88 9.99 17.27
CA ALA A 8 16.24 9.48 17.38
C ALA A 8 16.28 8.03 17.93
N GLU A 9 15.47 7.74 18.94
CA GLU A 9 15.33 6.38 19.48
C GLU A 9 14.69 5.43 18.47
N LEU A 10 13.64 5.88 17.76
CA LEU A 10 13.03 5.09 16.69
C LEU A 10 14.09 4.72 15.64
N LYS A 11 14.81 5.72 15.13
CA LYS A 11 15.87 5.52 14.13
C LYS A 11 16.91 4.52 14.62
N LYS A 12 17.48 4.75 15.80
CA LYS A 12 18.50 3.86 16.42
C LYS A 12 18.05 2.40 16.50
N ASN A 13 16.78 2.15 16.82
CA ASN A 13 16.27 0.79 17.04
C ASN A 13 15.77 0.10 15.76
N MET A 14 15.59 0.84 14.66
CA MET A 14 15.09 0.33 13.38
C MET A 14 16.19 0.05 12.36
N GLU A 15 17.33 0.77 12.37
CA GLU A 15 18.30 0.74 11.27
C GLU A 15 19.31 -0.45 11.27
N ASP A 16 19.31 -1.29 12.31
CA ASP A 16 20.15 -2.51 12.34
C ASP A 16 19.32 -3.78 12.01
N ASP A 17 19.93 -4.96 12.12
CA ASP A 17 19.24 -6.26 11.89
C ASP A 17 18.88 -7.02 13.18
N THR A 18 19.13 -6.44 14.35
CA THR A 18 18.83 -7.10 15.63
C THR A 18 17.32 -7.23 15.79
N ALA A 19 16.84 -8.45 16.01
CA ALA A 19 15.42 -8.72 16.17
C ALA A 19 14.81 -7.91 17.32
N ARG A 20 13.84 -7.05 17.03
CA ARG A 20 13.17 -6.21 18.04
C ARG A 20 11.72 -5.93 17.67
N THR A 21 10.86 -6.05 18.68
CA THR A 21 9.60 -5.29 18.73
C THR A 21 9.90 -3.89 19.26
N VAL A 22 9.67 -2.88 18.43
CA VAL A 22 9.77 -1.45 18.71
C VAL A 22 8.36 -0.89 18.89
N ARG A 23 8.04 -0.45 20.10
CA ARG A 23 6.74 0.12 20.45
C ARG A 23 6.83 1.64 20.50
N LEU A 24 5.90 2.33 19.88
CA LEU A 24 5.78 3.78 20.02
C LEU A 24 5.22 4.11 21.41
N GLY A 25 6.01 4.80 22.24
CA GLY A 25 5.61 5.30 23.56
C GLY A 25 5.04 6.72 23.53
N ALA A 26 5.09 7.39 22.38
CA ALA A 26 4.49 8.68 22.11
C ALA A 26 4.21 8.80 20.61
N ASN A 27 3.33 9.73 20.23
CA ASN A 27 3.29 10.20 18.85
C ASN A 27 4.60 10.91 18.52
N LEU A 28 5.21 10.57 17.39
CA LEU A 28 6.49 11.13 16.97
C LEU A 28 6.27 12.10 15.82
N SER A 29 6.95 13.24 15.87
CA SER A 29 6.95 14.27 14.84
C SER A 29 8.37 14.75 14.59
N ALA A 30 8.64 15.16 13.35
CA ALA A 30 9.84 15.88 12.97
C ALA A 30 9.46 17.15 12.20
N ASP A 31 10.17 18.25 12.43
CA ASP A 31 9.93 19.50 11.70
C ASP A 31 10.26 19.34 10.22
N SER A 32 11.28 18.56 9.88
CA SER A 32 11.65 18.21 8.51
C SER A 32 11.50 16.72 8.26
N LYS A 33 11.34 16.33 6.99
CA LYS A 33 11.36 14.92 6.55
C LYS A 33 12.54 14.17 7.16
N VAL A 34 12.25 13.09 7.87
CA VAL A 34 13.22 12.11 8.37
C VAL A 34 12.94 10.77 7.71
N THR A 35 13.93 10.23 7.00
CA THR A 35 13.88 8.85 6.49
C THR A 35 14.67 7.93 7.40
N ILE A 36 14.04 6.83 7.82
CA ILE A 36 14.64 5.75 8.59
C ILE A 36 14.79 4.55 7.68
N ASN A 37 16.03 4.10 7.48
CA ASN A 37 16.34 2.95 6.64
C ASN A 37 16.34 1.68 7.49
N PHE A 38 15.19 1.03 7.65
CA PHE A 38 15.08 -0.11 8.56
C PHE A 38 15.84 -1.34 8.05
N GLY A 39 16.51 -2.06 8.96
CA GLY A 39 17.10 -3.38 8.68
C GLY A 39 16.10 -4.51 8.94
N ALA A 40 16.59 -5.73 9.10
CA ALA A 40 15.75 -6.92 9.25
C ALA A 40 15.16 -7.12 10.66
N ASN A 41 14.14 -7.99 10.73
CA ASN A 41 13.55 -8.55 11.94
C ASN A 41 12.92 -7.50 12.87
N LYS A 42 12.27 -6.49 12.30
CA LYS A 42 11.59 -5.43 13.03
C LYS A 42 10.11 -5.72 13.15
N THR A 43 9.56 -5.45 14.33
CA THR A 43 8.13 -5.20 14.48
C THR A 43 7.97 -3.79 14.99
N LEU A 44 7.47 -2.87 14.18
CA LEU A 44 7.12 -1.52 14.60
C LEU A 44 5.61 -1.47 14.89
N LEU A 45 5.28 -1.17 16.15
CA LEU A 45 3.92 -1.24 16.66
C LEU A 45 3.49 0.09 17.28
N GLY A 46 2.40 0.66 16.78
CA GLY A 46 1.68 1.73 17.45
C GLY A 46 0.93 1.21 18.68
N THR A 47 0.89 2.01 19.73
CA THR A 47 0.28 1.69 21.03
C THR A 47 -0.78 2.70 21.44
N ASP A 48 -1.34 2.51 22.63
CA ASP A 48 -2.22 3.46 23.32
C ASP A 48 -1.52 4.77 23.68
N LYS A 49 -0.19 4.75 23.85
CA LYS A 49 0.61 5.93 24.16
C LYS A 49 1.00 6.72 22.91
N GLY A 50 1.03 6.07 21.76
CA GLY A 50 1.40 6.71 20.51
C GLY A 50 1.30 5.77 19.33
N ASN A 51 0.76 6.28 18.23
CA ASN A 51 0.67 5.56 16.97
C ASN A 51 1.01 6.43 15.75
N THR A 52 1.28 7.73 15.95
CA THR A 52 1.48 8.67 14.85
C THR A 52 2.97 8.86 14.52
N LEU A 53 3.26 8.93 13.23
CA LEU A 53 4.55 9.24 12.62
C LEU A 53 4.36 10.42 11.65
N HIS A 54 4.59 11.64 12.12
CA HIS A 54 4.48 12.87 11.31
C HIS A 54 5.83 13.27 10.73
N ASN A 55 5.90 13.44 9.41
CA ASN A 55 7.14 13.70 8.65
C ASN A 55 8.25 12.63 8.83
N ILE A 56 7.87 11.43 9.26
CA ILE A 56 8.78 10.29 9.45
C ILE A 56 8.43 9.23 8.42
N TYR A 57 9.43 8.87 7.63
CA TYR A 57 9.33 8.00 6.46
C TYR A 57 10.13 6.74 6.71
N LEU A 58 9.59 5.59 6.32
CA LEU A 58 10.25 4.29 6.47
C LEU A 58 10.67 3.78 5.09
N ALA A 59 11.96 3.46 4.96
CA ALA A 59 12.52 2.88 3.75
C ALA A 59 13.24 1.56 4.08
N SER A 60 13.06 0.53 3.27
CA SER A 60 13.78 -0.73 3.45
C SER A 60 15.28 -0.51 3.20
N GLY A 61 16.10 -0.83 4.19
CA GLY A 61 17.52 -1.02 4.00
C GLY A 61 17.81 -2.25 3.14
N LYS A 62 19.08 -2.40 2.72
CA LYS A 62 19.51 -3.53 1.87
C LYS A 62 19.28 -4.91 2.51
N THR A 63 19.30 -4.97 3.84
CA THR A 63 19.14 -6.20 4.63
C THR A 63 17.71 -6.43 5.11
N ALA A 64 16.82 -5.46 4.95
CA ALA A 64 15.43 -5.54 5.41
C ALA A 64 14.75 -6.83 4.95
N SER A 65 14.02 -7.48 5.86
CA SER A 65 13.37 -8.77 5.68
C SER A 65 12.72 -9.18 7.00
N ASN A 66 11.60 -9.91 6.93
CA ASN A 66 10.88 -10.38 8.11
C ASN A 66 10.43 -9.23 9.03
N ASP A 67 9.78 -8.23 8.43
CA ASP A 67 9.39 -6.99 9.10
C ASP A 67 7.87 -6.81 9.16
N ILE A 68 7.39 -6.33 10.30
CA ILE A 68 5.97 -6.14 10.62
C ILE A 68 5.76 -4.66 10.99
N PHE A 69 4.78 -4.02 10.37
CA PHE A 69 4.37 -2.64 10.63
C PHE A 69 2.90 -2.64 10.98
N GLN A 70 2.56 -2.30 12.23
CA GLN A 70 1.21 -2.46 12.75
C GLN A 70 0.71 -1.25 13.52
N ASN A 71 -0.54 -0.89 13.26
CA ASN A 71 -1.25 0.15 13.97
C ASN A 71 -0.57 1.53 13.92
N LEU A 72 -0.01 1.93 12.77
CA LEU A 72 0.72 3.20 12.59
C LEU A 72 -0.10 4.20 11.77
N ASN A 73 -0.09 5.46 12.18
CA ASN A 73 -0.71 6.57 11.48
C ASN A 73 0.37 7.48 10.88
N PHE A 74 0.55 7.42 9.56
CA PHE A 74 1.50 8.21 8.80
C PHE A 74 0.81 9.46 8.24
N ASN A 75 1.41 10.63 8.47
CA ASN A 75 1.05 11.89 7.82
C ASN A 75 2.30 12.75 7.57
N HIS A 76 2.16 13.78 6.74
CA HIS A 76 3.27 14.63 6.36
C HIS A 76 2.78 16.02 5.94
N ASP A 77 3.69 16.99 5.98
CA ASP A 77 3.42 18.35 5.49
C ASP A 77 3.27 18.39 3.97
N SER A 78 2.41 19.29 3.46
CA SER A 78 2.17 19.51 2.03
C SER A 78 3.38 19.94 1.19
N ARG A 79 4.52 20.23 1.81
CA ARG A 79 5.77 20.47 1.08
C ARG A 79 6.49 19.19 0.65
N TYR A 80 6.15 18.03 1.23
CA TYR A 80 6.76 16.74 0.93
C TYR A 80 5.90 15.93 -0.04
N ARG A 81 5.90 16.36 -1.30
CA ARG A 81 5.02 15.84 -2.37
C ARG A 81 5.79 15.44 -3.62
N GLU A 82 7.12 15.30 -3.51
CA GLU A 82 7.98 14.91 -4.61
C GLU A 82 7.97 13.39 -4.80
N ASN A 83 8.46 12.92 -5.94
CA ASN A 83 8.39 11.51 -6.35
C ASN A 83 8.96 10.51 -5.31
N GLY A 84 9.87 10.98 -4.44
CA GLY A 84 10.56 10.23 -3.38
C GLY A 84 9.98 10.41 -1.97
N ASP A 85 8.86 11.13 -1.82
CA ASP A 85 8.21 11.40 -0.54
C ASP A 85 7.15 10.34 -0.20
N MET A 86 7.53 9.06 -0.29
CA MET A 86 6.67 7.93 0.05
C MET A 86 6.82 7.54 1.52
N GLN A 87 5.75 7.68 2.30
CA GLN A 87 5.73 7.39 3.75
C GLN A 87 6.25 5.99 4.07
N MET A 88 6.01 5.03 3.18
CA MET A 88 6.60 3.69 3.20
C MET A 88 7.20 3.34 1.83
N PHE A 89 8.48 2.97 1.81
CA PHE A 89 9.22 2.56 0.60
C PHE A 89 9.92 1.23 0.82
N ILE A 90 9.42 0.15 0.21
CA ILE A 90 10.01 -1.19 0.31
C ILE A 90 10.51 -1.62 -1.06
N SER A 91 11.83 -1.78 -1.21
CA SER A 91 12.48 -2.11 -2.49
C SER A 91 13.32 -3.39 -2.47
N SER A 92 13.47 -4.01 -1.31
CA SER A 92 14.30 -5.19 -1.10
C SER A 92 13.72 -6.08 -0.01
N GLY A 93 14.23 -7.30 0.13
CA GLY A 93 13.87 -8.19 1.23
C GLY A 93 12.65 -9.06 0.96
N ASN A 94 12.26 -9.86 1.95
CA ASN A 94 11.02 -10.63 1.86
C ASN A 94 10.30 -10.75 3.21
N LYS A 95 9.05 -11.19 3.16
CA LYS A 95 8.20 -11.41 4.35
C LYS A 95 7.91 -10.12 5.08
N TYR A 96 7.03 -9.32 4.49
CA TYR A 96 6.55 -8.08 5.07
C TYR A 96 5.08 -8.20 5.47
N TRP A 97 4.74 -7.72 6.66
CA TRP A 97 3.34 -7.59 7.08
C TRP A 97 3.02 -6.14 7.44
N ILE A 98 2.25 -5.49 6.57
CA ILE A 98 1.79 -4.12 6.71
C ILE A 98 0.31 -4.19 7.05
N ASP A 99 -0.01 -4.01 8.33
CA ASP A 99 -1.35 -4.27 8.84
C ASP A 99 -1.91 -3.15 9.71
N GLN A 100 -3.19 -2.84 9.56
CA GLN A 100 -3.86 -1.82 10.38
C GLN A 100 -3.14 -0.47 10.41
N ASN A 101 -2.54 -0.04 9.29
CA ASN A 101 -1.89 1.27 9.21
C ASN A 101 -2.80 2.27 8.51
N THR A 102 -2.67 3.57 8.83
CA THR A 102 -3.29 4.66 8.11
C THR A 102 -2.23 5.53 7.45
N TYR A 103 -2.37 5.76 6.15
CA TYR A 103 -1.54 6.65 5.34
C TYR A 103 -2.40 7.81 4.86
N THR A 104 -2.09 9.02 5.30
CA THR A 104 -2.81 10.23 4.94
C THR A 104 -1.89 11.17 4.16
N GLY A 105 -2.32 11.55 2.97
CA GLY A 105 -1.64 12.50 2.10
C GLY A 105 -2.14 13.93 2.24
N THR A 106 -1.96 14.71 1.17
CA THR A 106 -2.17 16.17 1.17
C THR A 106 -3.07 16.65 0.02
N LYS A 107 -4.13 15.89 -0.31
CA LYS A 107 -5.02 16.14 -1.48
C LYS A 107 -5.69 17.51 -1.55
N ASP A 108 -5.84 18.23 -0.44
CA ASP A 108 -6.42 19.58 -0.43
C ASP A 108 -5.47 20.65 -1.06
N GLN A 109 -4.50 20.22 -1.86
CA GLN A 109 -3.47 21.02 -2.51
C GLN A 109 -3.45 20.71 -4.00
N ASP A 110 -3.00 21.65 -4.83
CA ASP A 110 -2.94 21.46 -6.28
C ASP A 110 -2.12 20.20 -6.63
N PRO A 111 -2.64 19.29 -7.48
CA PRO A 111 -1.96 18.05 -7.84
C PRO A 111 -0.62 18.32 -8.52
N LYS A 112 0.41 17.54 -8.18
CA LYS A 112 1.77 17.66 -8.76
C LYS A 112 2.11 16.51 -9.70
N GLY A 113 1.36 15.40 -9.68
CA GLY A 113 1.68 14.18 -10.41
C GLY A 113 2.65 13.25 -9.69
N LEU A 114 3.03 13.52 -8.44
CA LEU A 114 4.24 12.93 -7.83
C LEU A 114 4.04 12.33 -6.43
N ASP A 115 3.05 12.78 -5.68
CA ASP A 115 2.83 12.44 -4.28
C ASP A 115 2.19 11.04 -4.13
N LYS A 116 2.91 10.10 -3.48
CA LYS A 116 2.52 8.70 -3.33
C LYS A 116 2.62 8.27 -1.87
N LEU A 117 1.70 7.43 -1.42
CA LEU A 117 1.69 6.99 -0.03
C LEU A 117 2.64 5.81 0.24
N LEU A 118 2.63 4.80 -0.64
CA LEU A 118 3.39 3.56 -0.43
C LEU A 118 3.96 3.00 -1.73
N TYR A 119 5.19 2.50 -1.66
CA TYR A 119 5.85 1.75 -2.71
C TYR A 119 6.29 0.37 -2.21
N VAL A 120 6.02 -0.66 -3.02
CA VAL A 120 6.59 -2.01 -2.86
C VAL A 120 7.07 -2.48 -4.22
N GLY A 121 8.38 -2.61 -4.42
CA GLY A 121 8.95 -3.04 -5.70
C GLY A 121 10.39 -3.48 -5.58
N GLY A 122 11.17 -3.30 -6.64
CA GLY A 122 12.51 -3.88 -6.72
C GLY A 122 12.46 -5.40 -6.49
N THR A 123 13.25 -5.90 -5.55
CA THR A 123 13.28 -7.33 -5.19
C THR A 123 12.51 -7.66 -3.91
N ALA A 124 11.67 -6.74 -3.43
CA ALA A 124 10.78 -7.01 -2.31
C ALA A 124 9.79 -8.13 -2.65
N ASP A 125 9.60 -9.11 -1.75
CA ASP A 125 8.70 -10.24 -1.99
C ASP A 125 7.90 -10.66 -0.76
N LYS A 126 6.81 -11.40 -0.99
CA LYS A 126 5.95 -11.96 0.07
C LYS A 126 5.45 -10.87 1.02
N VAL A 127 4.66 -9.95 0.48
CA VAL A 127 4.13 -8.79 1.22
C VAL A 127 2.64 -8.92 1.44
N SER A 128 2.21 -8.89 2.69
CA SER A 128 0.80 -8.76 3.05
C SER A 128 0.49 -7.32 3.42
N LEU A 129 -0.35 -6.66 2.62
CA LEU A 129 -0.94 -5.36 2.93
C LEU A 129 -2.40 -5.58 3.33
N THR A 130 -2.66 -5.57 4.64
CA THR A 130 -3.96 -5.93 5.18
C THR A 130 -4.55 -4.87 6.09
N ASN A 131 -5.88 -4.78 6.14
CA ASN A 131 -6.63 -3.96 7.10
C ASN A 131 -6.14 -2.50 7.19
N SER A 132 -5.52 -1.94 6.15
CA SER A 132 -4.90 -0.62 6.18
C SER A 132 -5.76 0.40 5.45
N LYS A 133 -5.55 1.68 5.74
CA LYS A 133 -6.30 2.79 5.16
C LYS A 133 -5.35 3.74 4.43
N PHE A 134 -5.65 4.04 3.18
CA PHE A 134 -4.96 5.02 2.34
C PHE A 134 -5.95 6.12 1.98
N GLN A 135 -5.61 7.37 2.27
CA GLN A 135 -6.57 8.44 2.08
C GLN A 135 -5.98 9.80 1.74
N ASN A 136 -6.82 10.60 1.08
CA ASN A 136 -6.60 12.02 0.83
C ASN A 136 -5.26 12.28 0.16
N ASN A 137 -4.99 11.60 -0.94
CA ASN A 137 -3.76 11.82 -1.71
C ASN A 137 -4.00 11.79 -3.23
N GLU A 138 -2.98 12.20 -3.98
CA GLU A 138 -2.99 12.06 -5.43
C GLU A 138 -2.79 10.59 -5.82
N TYR A 139 -1.66 9.99 -5.44
CA TYR A 139 -1.39 8.57 -5.71
C TYR A 139 -1.49 7.74 -4.42
N GLY A 140 -2.19 6.60 -4.53
CA GLY A 140 -2.26 5.59 -3.47
C GLY A 140 -0.97 4.78 -3.37
N VAL A 141 -0.98 3.60 -4.00
CA VAL A 141 0.11 2.61 -3.85
C VAL A 141 0.71 2.20 -5.19
N ILE A 142 2.04 2.06 -5.22
CA ILE A 142 2.83 1.74 -6.41
C ILE A 142 3.52 0.40 -6.20
N LEU A 143 3.23 -0.58 -7.05
CA LEU A 143 3.64 -1.95 -6.84
C LEU A 143 4.40 -2.50 -8.06
N GLY A 144 5.57 -3.06 -7.81
CA GLY A 144 6.52 -3.49 -8.84
C GLY A 144 7.48 -2.38 -9.29
N GLN A 145 8.59 -2.79 -9.88
CA GLN A 145 9.60 -1.88 -10.41
C GLN A 145 8.98 -0.97 -11.49
N PRO A 146 9.21 0.36 -11.49
CA PRO A 146 8.68 1.28 -12.50
C PRO A 146 9.55 1.30 -13.77
N ASP A 147 9.84 0.14 -14.35
CA ASP A 147 10.58 -0.02 -15.60
C ASP A 147 9.98 -1.18 -16.40
N ASP A 148 9.38 -0.86 -17.54
CA ASP A 148 8.68 -1.83 -18.39
C ASP A 148 9.56 -2.37 -19.54
N SER A 149 10.88 -2.11 -19.51
CA SER A 149 11.83 -2.65 -20.48
C SER A 149 11.92 -4.17 -20.42
N ALA A 150 12.31 -4.81 -21.52
CA ALA A 150 12.48 -6.27 -21.55
C ALA A 150 13.48 -6.77 -20.49
N ALA A 151 14.53 -5.99 -20.21
CA ALA A 151 15.51 -6.30 -19.18
C ALA A 151 14.88 -6.25 -17.78
N ALA A 152 14.09 -5.23 -17.48
CA ALA A 152 13.40 -5.11 -16.19
C ALA A 152 12.32 -6.20 -16.02
N LYS A 153 11.51 -6.46 -17.06
CA LYS A 153 10.54 -7.56 -17.05
C LYS A 153 11.21 -8.90 -16.73
N ALA A 154 12.40 -9.16 -17.26
CA ALA A 154 13.19 -10.36 -16.93
C ALA A 154 13.75 -10.34 -15.50
N ALA A 155 14.29 -9.20 -15.06
CA ALA A 155 14.94 -9.06 -13.74
C ALA A 155 13.95 -9.11 -12.57
N TYR A 156 12.75 -8.55 -12.75
CA TYR A 156 11.73 -8.41 -11.70
C TYR A 156 10.55 -9.35 -11.89
N LYS A 157 10.66 -10.33 -12.81
CA LYS A 157 9.61 -11.31 -13.06
C LYS A 157 9.17 -11.98 -11.77
N GLY A 158 7.88 -11.88 -11.46
CA GLY A 158 7.28 -12.47 -10.27
C GLY A 158 7.48 -11.65 -8.99
N TYR A 159 8.13 -10.49 -9.02
CA TYR A 159 8.25 -9.59 -7.88
C TYR A 159 7.39 -8.33 -8.06
N PRO A 160 6.71 -7.86 -7.00
CA PRO A 160 6.50 -8.54 -5.72
C PRO A 160 5.36 -9.57 -5.80
N GLN A 161 5.39 -10.60 -4.95
CA GLN A 161 4.19 -11.38 -4.64
C GLN A 161 3.48 -10.75 -3.44
N MET A 162 2.25 -10.30 -3.64
CA MET A 162 1.51 -9.55 -2.64
C MET A 162 0.10 -10.09 -2.38
N THR A 163 -0.30 -10.03 -1.13
CA THR A 163 -1.69 -10.12 -0.68
C THR A 163 -2.17 -8.73 -0.31
N ILE A 164 -3.22 -8.23 -0.92
CA ILE A 164 -3.80 -6.91 -0.66
C ILE A 164 -5.26 -7.13 -0.26
N ALA A 165 -5.55 -7.10 1.03
CA ALA A 165 -6.88 -7.48 1.52
C ALA A 165 -7.44 -6.64 2.65
N ASN A 166 -8.77 -6.47 2.64
CA ASN A 166 -9.51 -5.76 3.68
C ASN A 166 -9.06 -4.30 3.89
N ASN A 167 -8.46 -3.66 2.88
CA ASN A 167 -8.00 -2.28 2.98
C ASN A 167 -9.11 -1.28 2.61
N VAL A 168 -8.96 -0.04 3.05
CA VAL A 168 -9.75 1.11 2.59
C VAL A 168 -8.87 2.04 1.78
N PHE A 169 -9.24 2.27 0.53
CA PHE A 169 -8.67 3.30 -0.34
C PHE A 169 -9.73 4.38 -0.53
N SER A 170 -9.51 5.58 0.02
CA SER A 170 -10.54 6.62 0.05
C SER A 170 -10.01 7.96 -0.39
N ASN A 171 -10.67 8.61 -1.35
CA ASN A 171 -10.30 9.96 -1.80
C ASN A 171 -8.86 9.99 -2.34
N LEU A 172 -8.58 9.11 -3.31
CA LEU A 172 -7.30 9.00 -4.00
C LEU A 172 -7.52 9.32 -5.48
N ASP A 173 -6.68 10.13 -6.15
CA ASP A 173 -6.89 10.33 -7.59
C ASP A 173 -6.63 9.03 -8.33
N VAL A 174 -5.47 8.41 -8.13
CA VAL A 174 -5.10 7.22 -8.91
C VAL A 174 -4.42 6.15 -8.06
N ARG A 175 -4.46 4.91 -8.57
CA ARG A 175 -3.77 3.73 -8.02
C ARG A 175 -4.36 3.30 -6.67
N ALA A 176 -5.65 3.01 -6.70
CA ALA A 176 -6.52 2.61 -5.60
C ALA A 176 -7.36 1.36 -5.99
N PRO A 177 -6.82 0.13 -5.96
CA PRO A 177 -5.86 -0.33 -4.95
C PRO A 177 -4.41 -0.44 -5.44
N GLY A 178 -4.06 0.00 -6.65
CA GLY A 178 -2.65 0.15 -7.01
C GLY A 178 -2.35 0.12 -8.49
N LEU A 179 -1.15 0.60 -8.81
CA LEU A 179 -0.46 0.24 -10.05
C LEU A 179 0.36 -1.02 -9.81
N MET A 180 0.25 -2.00 -10.70
CA MET A 180 0.83 -3.33 -10.56
C MET A 180 1.67 -3.68 -11.78
N ARG A 181 2.94 -4.01 -11.53
CA ARG A 181 3.94 -4.44 -12.52
C ARG A 181 4.65 -5.71 -12.09
N HIS A 182 4.97 -6.57 -13.05
CA HIS A 182 5.83 -7.78 -12.99
C HIS A 182 5.45 -8.90 -12.01
N GLY A 183 4.81 -8.56 -10.90
CA GLY A 183 4.55 -9.41 -9.76
C GLY A 183 3.27 -10.23 -9.83
N GLN A 184 2.93 -10.86 -8.71
CA GLN A 184 1.70 -11.62 -8.52
C GLN A 184 0.88 -10.99 -7.39
N PHE A 185 -0.35 -10.60 -7.69
CA PHE A 185 -1.19 -9.81 -6.78
C PHE A 185 -2.50 -10.54 -6.50
N ASP A 186 -2.67 -11.01 -5.27
CA ASP A 186 -3.95 -11.49 -4.75
C ASP A 186 -4.66 -10.33 -4.03
N VAL A 187 -5.72 -9.81 -4.65
CA VAL A 187 -6.34 -8.54 -4.25
C VAL A 187 -7.80 -8.78 -3.93
N PHE A 188 -8.17 -8.85 -2.66
CA PHE A 188 -9.53 -9.22 -2.30
C PHE A 188 -10.15 -8.45 -1.14
N ASN A 189 -11.47 -8.39 -1.11
CA ASN A 189 -12.24 -7.74 -0.05
C ASN A 189 -11.82 -6.29 0.24
N ASN A 190 -11.27 -5.51 -0.70
CA ASN A 190 -10.91 -4.10 -0.41
C ASN A 190 -12.12 -3.19 -0.63
N SER A 191 -12.15 -2.04 0.05
CA SER A 191 -13.12 -0.97 -0.22
C SER A 191 -12.40 0.22 -0.88
N ILE A 192 -12.87 0.59 -2.05
CA ILE A 192 -12.35 1.69 -2.86
C ILE A 192 -13.47 2.73 -3.02
N ASP A 193 -13.25 3.94 -2.52
CA ASP A 193 -14.25 5.02 -2.48
C ASP A 193 -13.64 6.35 -2.95
N LYS A 194 -14.35 7.12 -3.77
CA LYS A 194 -13.88 8.44 -4.27
C LYS A 194 -12.50 8.33 -4.94
N PHE A 195 -12.49 7.77 -6.14
CA PHE A 195 -11.27 7.53 -6.91
C PHE A 195 -11.42 7.93 -8.37
N HIS A 196 -10.35 8.38 -9.00
CA HIS A 196 -10.34 8.54 -10.46
C HIS A 196 -9.86 7.26 -11.17
N LEU A 197 -8.73 6.67 -10.76
CA LEU A 197 -8.24 5.38 -11.26
C LEU A 197 -8.04 4.36 -10.13
N GLY A 198 -8.61 3.18 -10.32
CA GLY A 198 -8.58 2.05 -9.41
C GLY A 198 -7.33 1.20 -9.60
N PHE A 199 -7.50 0.04 -10.25
CA PHE A 199 -6.39 -0.80 -10.69
C PHE A 199 -5.67 -0.16 -11.88
N THR A 200 -4.34 -0.23 -11.90
CA THR A 200 -3.55 -0.08 -13.13
C THR A 200 -2.76 -1.36 -13.37
N ALA A 201 -3.06 -2.08 -14.46
CA ALA A 201 -2.46 -3.37 -14.79
C ALA A 201 -1.51 -3.22 -15.98
N THR A 202 -0.22 -3.48 -15.76
CA THR A 202 0.80 -3.37 -16.81
C THR A 202 2.03 -4.23 -16.50
N GLY A 203 2.97 -4.33 -17.43
CA GLY A 203 4.33 -4.80 -17.13
C GLY A 203 4.42 -6.29 -16.79
N ASP A 204 3.60 -7.14 -17.42
CA ASP A 204 3.52 -8.59 -17.17
C ASP A 204 3.08 -8.97 -15.74
N ALA A 205 2.37 -8.08 -15.05
CA ALA A 205 1.75 -8.40 -13.76
C ALA A 205 0.72 -9.53 -13.89
N THR A 206 0.59 -10.37 -12.86
CA THR A 206 -0.48 -11.35 -12.73
C THR A 206 -1.39 -10.95 -11.56
N ILE A 207 -2.66 -10.67 -11.83
CA ILE A 207 -3.58 -10.07 -10.86
C ILE A 207 -4.84 -10.94 -10.75
N LEU A 208 -5.10 -11.45 -9.55
CA LEU A 208 -6.38 -12.03 -9.16
C LEU A 208 -7.10 -11.05 -8.23
N SER A 209 -8.16 -10.43 -8.73
CA SER A 209 -9.05 -9.55 -7.98
C SER A 209 -10.29 -10.33 -7.53
N GLN A 210 -10.73 -10.19 -6.28
CA GLN A 210 -11.95 -10.83 -5.80
C GLN A 210 -12.73 -9.98 -4.79
N SER A 211 -14.04 -9.83 -4.97
CA SER A 211 -14.94 -9.20 -3.99
C SER A 211 -14.50 -7.81 -3.51
N ASN A 212 -13.91 -7.02 -4.39
CA ASN A 212 -13.56 -5.63 -4.09
C ASN A 212 -14.81 -4.75 -4.28
N TYR A 213 -15.01 -3.81 -3.37
CA TYR A 213 -16.14 -2.88 -3.44
C TYR A 213 -15.68 -1.50 -3.91
N PHE A 214 -16.15 -1.08 -5.06
CA PHE A 214 -15.96 0.23 -5.65
C PHE A 214 -17.18 1.13 -5.43
N ALA A 215 -16.94 2.37 -5.04
CA ALA A 215 -17.98 3.38 -4.93
C ALA A 215 -17.47 4.77 -5.30
N LYS A 216 -18.38 5.58 -5.85
CA LYS A 216 -18.15 7.02 -6.10
C LYS A 216 -16.88 7.28 -6.92
N GLY A 217 -16.63 6.43 -7.93
CA GLY A 217 -15.57 6.72 -8.90
C GLY A 217 -15.88 8.01 -9.66
N VAL A 218 -14.85 8.68 -10.17
CA VAL A 218 -14.95 9.92 -10.93
C VAL A 218 -14.05 9.91 -12.18
N ASP A 219 -14.39 10.70 -13.19
CA ASP A 219 -13.52 10.98 -14.34
C ASP A 219 -12.53 12.12 -14.05
N VAL A 220 -11.69 12.46 -15.04
CA VAL A 220 -10.71 13.57 -14.96
C VAL A 220 -11.36 14.95 -14.76
N SER A 221 -12.67 15.08 -15.01
CA SER A 221 -13.46 16.29 -14.78
C SER A 221 -14.25 16.22 -13.47
N ASN A 222 -13.93 15.27 -12.59
CA ASN A 222 -14.59 15.01 -11.31
C ASN A 222 -16.10 14.69 -11.42
N LYS A 223 -16.53 14.12 -12.55
CA LYS A 223 -17.91 13.62 -12.73
C LYS A 223 -17.99 12.15 -12.37
N ALA A 224 -19.10 11.73 -11.77
CA ALA A 224 -19.31 10.33 -11.40
C ALA A 224 -19.07 9.39 -12.60
N SER A 225 -18.14 8.44 -12.44
CA SER A 225 -17.76 7.48 -13.47
C SER A 225 -17.15 6.23 -12.85
N ASN A 226 -17.48 5.07 -13.40
CA ASN A 226 -16.80 3.81 -13.09
C ASN A 226 -15.81 3.39 -14.18
N SER A 227 -15.55 4.22 -15.21
CA SER A 227 -14.61 3.87 -16.28
C SER A 227 -13.18 3.68 -15.79
N GLY A 228 -12.83 4.30 -14.67
CA GLY A 228 -11.50 4.22 -14.08
C GLY A 228 -11.27 3.03 -13.14
N VAL A 229 -12.22 2.10 -12.98
CA VAL A 229 -12.02 0.94 -12.08
C VAL A 229 -10.81 0.08 -12.46
N LEU A 230 -10.48 0.03 -13.76
CA LEU A 230 -9.30 -0.64 -14.30
C LEU A 230 -8.74 0.14 -15.48
N ASP A 231 -7.50 0.57 -15.33
CA ASP A 231 -6.62 1.06 -16.38
C ASP A 231 -5.71 -0.09 -16.84
N ASP A 232 -6.12 -0.75 -17.92
CA ASP A 232 -5.48 -1.95 -18.46
C ASP A 232 -4.65 -1.62 -19.71
N TYR A 233 -3.35 -1.93 -19.66
CA TYR A 233 -2.41 -1.69 -20.77
C TYR A 233 -2.40 -2.84 -21.78
N GLY A 234 -3.03 -3.98 -21.47
CA GLY A 234 -3.10 -5.16 -22.33
C GLY A 234 -1.86 -6.05 -22.28
N ASP A 235 -0.86 -5.72 -21.45
CA ASP A 235 0.39 -6.47 -21.32
C ASP A 235 0.58 -7.14 -19.93
N ALA A 236 -0.50 -7.24 -19.15
CA ALA A 236 -0.60 -7.99 -17.90
C ALA A 236 -1.52 -9.23 -18.04
N HIS A 237 -1.82 -9.90 -16.93
CA HIS A 237 -2.86 -10.94 -16.83
C HIS A 237 -3.80 -10.58 -15.67
N PHE A 238 -5.11 -10.48 -15.94
CA PHE A 238 -6.09 -10.00 -14.96
C PHE A 238 -7.32 -10.92 -14.91
N LYS A 239 -7.84 -11.17 -13.71
CA LYS A 239 -9.12 -11.84 -13.50
C LYS A 239 -9.80 -11.24 -12.27
N ASP A 240 -11.06 -10.83 -12.42
CA ASP A 240 -11.92 -10.46 -11.28
C ASP A 240 -13.00 -11.51 -11.00
N ILE A 241 -13.35 -11.71 -9.73
CA ILE A 241 -14.47 -12.54 -9.29
C ILE A 241 -15.24 -11.84 -8.16
N GLY A 242 -16.49 -11.43 -8.42
CA GLY A 242 -17.42 -11.02 -7.37
C GLY A 242 -17.27 -9.58 -6.86
N SER A 243 -16.48 -8.73 -7.52
CA SER A 243 -16.49 -7.28 -7.24
C SER A 243 -17.82 -6.65 -7.71
N ASN A 244 -18.22 -5.52 -7.13
CA ASN A 244 -19.52 -4.88 -7.40
C ASN A 244 -19.56 -4.01 -8.69
N VAL A 245 -18.61 -4.22 -9.60
CA VAL A 245 -18.47 -3.48 -10.87
C VAL A 245 -18.09 -4.43 -12.01
N SER A 246 -18.26 -3.97 -13.25
CA SER A 246 -17.74 -4.66 -14.43
C SER A 246 -16.46 -3.99 -14.92
N PHE A 247 -15.51 -4.80 -15.36
CA PHE A 247 -14.20 -4.35 -15.84
C PHE A 247 -14.12 -4.37 -17.36
N THR A 248 -13.62 -3.29 -17.97
CA THR A 248 -13.23 -3.27 -19.38
C THR A 248 -11.78 -3.78 -19.49
N GLN A 249 -11.63 -5.09 -19.57
CA GLN A 249 -10.33 -5.77 -19.59
C GLN A 249 -9.79 -5.88 -21.02
N LYS A 250 -8.48 -5.64 -21.19
CA LYS A 250 -7.69 -5.87 -22.41
C LYS A 250 -6.73 -7.05 -22.24
N SER A 251 -6.12 -7.16 -21.07
CA SER A 251 -5.18 -8.22 -20.73
C SER A 251 -5.85 -9.61 -20.78
N PRO A 252 -5.12 -10.68 -21.10
CA PRO A 252 -5.62 -12.05 -20.96
C PRO A 252 -6.03 -12.40 -19.53
N LEU A 253 -6.89 -13.41 -19.40
CA LEU A 253 -7.24 -13.99 -18.10
C LEU A 253 -6.04 -14.73 -17.48
N THR A 254 -5.87 -14.60 -16.17
CA THR A 254 -4.97 -15.48 -15.41
C THR A 254 -5.72 -16.70 -14.86
N ALA A 255 -5.07 -17.86 -14.88
CA ALA A 255 -5.50 -19.06 -14.17
C ALA A 255 -4.80 -19.22 -12.81
N TRP A 256 -3.89 -18.31 -12.46
CA TRP A 256 -3.19 -18.32 -11.19
C TRP A 256 -4.17 -18.17 -10.02
N SER A 257 -3.87 -18.88 -8.93
CA SER A 257 -4.53 -18.72 -7.65
C SER A 257 -3.49 -18.85 -6.53
N PRO A 258 -3.66 -18.14 -5.41
CA PRO A 258 -2.78 -18.26 -4.26
C PRO A 258 -2.92 -19.65 -3.61
N SER A 259 -1.83 -20.15 -3.01
CA SER A 259 -1.79 -21.48 -2.36
C SER A 259 -2.27 -21.48 -0.90
N TYR A 260 -2.71 -20.35 -0.38
CA TYR A 260 -3.19 -20.19 0.99
C TYR A 260 -4.70 -19.97 1.05
N ASN A 261 -5.29 -20.27 2.20
CA ASN A 261 -6.71 -20.07 2.45
C ASN A 261 -7.04 -18.58 2.58
N ARG A 262 -8.21 -18.21 2.08
CA ARG A 262 -8.73 -16.84 2.10
C ARG A 262 -10.16 -16.85 2.59
N ASP A 263 -10.49 -15.89 3.44
CA ASP A 263 -11.88 -15.60 3.83
C ASP A 263 -12.43 -14.53 2.87
N VAL A 264 -12.78 -14.95 1.66
CA VAL A 264 -13.36 -14.06 0.64
C VAL A 264 -14.84 -13.86 0.97
N LYS A 265 -15.24 -12.60 1.12
CA LYS A 265 -16.61 -12.19 1.47
C LYS A 265 -17.37 -11.81 0.20
N THR A 266 -18.64 -11.45 0.31
CA THR A 266 -19.26 -10.60 -0.72
C THR A 266 -18.63 -9.20 -0.70
N ALA A 267 -18.73 -8.45 -1.80
CA ALA A 267 -18.19 -7.09 -1.85
C ALA A 267 -18.84 -6.18 -0.78
N GLU A 268 -20.14 -6.34 -0.53
CA GLU A 268 -20.89 -5.60 0.49
C GLU A 268 -20.40 -5.91 1.91
N GLU A 269 -20.24 -7.19 2.25
CA GLU A 269 -19.69 -7.62 3.54
C GLU A 269 -18.24 -7.17 3.73
N ALA A 270 -17.44 -7.24 2.67
CA ALA A 270 -16.08 -6.72 2.67
C ALA A 270 -16.06 -5.21 2.99
N ARG A 271 -16.90 -4.41 2.33
CA ARG A 271 -17.03 -2.98 2.64
C ARG A 271 -17.42 -2.75 4.10
N ALA A 272 -18.46 -3.43 4.59
CA ALA A 272 -18.93 -3.27 5.96
C ALA A 272 -17.84 -3.60 6.99
N TYR A 273 -17.10 -4.69 6.76
CA TYR A 273 -15.94 -5.06 7.57
C TYR A 273 -14.88 -3.97 7.53
N ASN A 274 -14.45 -3.54 6.34
CA ASN A 274 -13.34 -2.61 6.17
C ASN A 274 -13.60 -1.24 6.81
N LEU A 275 -14.82 -0.70 6.66
CA LEU A 275 -15.18 0.59 7.26
C LEU A 275 -15.10 0.59 8.78
N THR A 276 -15.15 -0.59 9.41
CA THR A 276 -15.08 -0.77 10.86
C THR A 276 -13.66 -1.15 11.34
N HIS A 277 -12.89 -1.85 10.51
CA HIS A 277 -11.66 -2.51 10.95
C HIS A 277 -10.38 -1.94 10.35
N ALA A 278 -10.45 -1.27 9.19
CA ALA A 278 -9.25 -0.84 8.49
C ALA A 278 -8.68 0.47 9.03
N GLY A 279 -7.34 0.57 9.04
CA GLY A 279 -6.59 1.73 9.49
C GLY A 279 -6.08 1.60 10.92
N ALA A 280 -5.21 2.53 11.29
CA ALA A 280 -4.71 2.65 12.64
C ALA A 280 -5.84 3.04 13.59
N LYS A 281 -5.84 2.40 14.76
CA LYS A 281 -6.79 2.64 15.84
C LYS A 281 -6.05 3.31 16.98
N THR A 282 -6.72 4.28 17.60
CA THR A 282 -6.35 4.68 18.95
C THR A 282 -6.68 3.50 19.85
N VAL A 283 -5.65 2.88 20.43
CA VAL A 283 -5.84 1.85 21.44
C VAL A 283 -6.12 2.61 22.74
N ALA A 284 -7.32 2.47 23.30
CA ALA A 284 -7.66 3.06 24.60
C ALA A 284 -7.23 2.13 25.74
#